data_AF-A0A356ILW8-F1
#
_entry.id   AF-A0A356ILW8-F1
#
_cell.length_a   1.000
_cell.length_b   1.000
_cell.length_c   1.000
_cell.angle_alpha   90.00
_cell.angle_beta   90.00
_cell.angle_gamma   90.00
#
_symmetry.space_group_name_H-M   'P 1'
#
loop_
_entity.id
_entity.type
_entity.pdbx_description
1 polymer ?
#
loop_
_entity_poly.entity_id
_entity_poly.type
_entity_poly.pdbx_seq_one_letter_code
_entity_poly.pdbx_strand_id
1 'polypeptide(L)'
;QFTSGTTGSPKGATLTHSNILNNGYQVGQGMHLTAQDRLCIPVPLYHCFGMVMGNLACLTHAATAVFPSEAFEPQAVLDTVQAERCTALHGVPTMFIAEL
;
A
#
# COMPACT_ATOMS: atom_id res chain seq x y z
N GLN A 1 3.13 -13.41 -6.61
CA GLN A 1 2.96 -12.12 -7.33
C GLN A 1 3.63 -12.23 -8.68
N PHE A 2 3.00 -11.76 -9.76
CA PHE A 2 3.63 -11.81 -11.09
C PHE A 2 4.46 -10.55 -11.34
N THR A 3 5.62 -10.73 -11.94
CA THR A 3 6.48 -9.63 -12.42
C THR A 3 6.60 -9.73 -13.93
N SER A 4 6.80 -8.60 -14.61
CA SER A 4 6.83 -8.52 -16.08
C SER A 4 7.87 -9.45 -16.72
N GLY A 5 8.95 -9.78 -16.00
CA GLY A 5 9.99 -10.70 -16.44
C GLY A 5 10.81 -10.10 -17.61
N THR A 6 12.10 -9.90 -17.42
CA THR A 6 12.99 -9.33 -18.47
C THR A 6 13.12 -10.20 -19.72
N THR A 7 12.60 -11.43 -19.69
CA THR A 7 12.67 -12.42 -20.78
C THR A 7 11.30 -12.67 -21.44
N GLY A 8 10.32 -11.78 -21.28
CA GLY A 8 9.04 -11.81 -22.00
C GLY A 8 7.85 -12.33 -21.19
N SER A 9 7.86 -13.60 -20.79
CA SER A 9 6.74 -14.16 -20.03
C SER A 9 6.77 -13.72 -18.56
N PRO A 10 5.61 -13.33 -17.97
CA PRO A 10 5.53 -12.99 -16.56
C PRO A 10 6.05 -14.12 -15.68
N LYS A 11 6.90 -13.79 -14.71
CA LYS A 11 7.43 -14.75 -13.74
C LYS A 11 6.71 -14.62 -12.42
N GLY A 12 6.25 -15.74 -11.88
CA GLY A 12 5.69 -15.80 -10.53
C GLY A 12 6.79 -15.73 -9.49
N ALA A 13 6.79 -14.70 -8.66
CA ALA A 13 7.50 -14.71 -7.39
C ALA A 13 6.69 -15.56 -6.40
N THR A 14 7.17 -16.79 -6.15
CA THR A 14 6.61 -17.71 -5.17
C THR A 14 7.04 -17.29 -3.78
N LEU A 15 6.11 -16.71 -3.03
CA LEU A 15 6.33 -16.23 -1.68
C LEU A 15 5.53 -17.08 -0.70
N THR A 16 6.16 -17.45 0.41
CA THR A 16 5.47 -18.10 1.52
C THR A 16 4.67 -17.07 2.33
N HIS A 17 3.75 -17.55 3.15
CA HIS A 17 3.01 -16.73 4.10
C HIS A 17 3.95 -15.93 5.03
N SER A 18 5.01 -16.57 5.52
CA SER A 18 6.02 -15.92 6.38
C SER A 18 6.75 -14.80 5.65
N ASN A 19 7.05 -14.97 4.35
CA ASN A 19 7.71 -13.92 3.57
C ASN A 19 6.88 -12.64 3.50
N ILE A 20 5.59 -12.75 3.20
CA ILE A 20 4.72 -11.58 3.03
C ILE A 20 4.36 -10.93 4.36
N LEU A 21 4.13 -11.72 5.42
CA LEU A 21 3.87 -11.16 6.76
C LEU A 21 5.10 -10.44 7.30
N ASN A 22 6.29 -11.05 7.19
CA ASN A 22 7.51 -10.43 7.69
C ASN A 22 7.86 -9.16 6.88
N ASN A 23 7.53 -9.12 5.59
CA ASN A 23 7.71 -7.92 4.79
C ASN A 23 6.74 -6.80 5.22
N GLY A 24 5.45 -7.10 5.37
CA GLY A 24 4.47 -6.14 5.89
C GLY A 24 4.88 -5.62 7.28
N TYR A 25 5.31 -6.51 8.17
CA TYR A 25 5.80 -6.14 9.50
C TYR A 25 7.02 -5.19 9.42
N GLN A 26 8.04 -5.53 8.63
CA GLN A 26 9.23 -4.67 8.51
C GLN A 26 8.93 -3.31 7.86
N VAL A 27 7.97 -3.25 6.92
CA VAL A 27 7.52 -1.98 6.35
C VAL A 27 6.83 -1.12 7.40
N GLY A 28 5.87 -1.68 8.13
CA GLY A 28 5.19 -0.93 9.20
C GLY A 28 6.16 -0.45 10.28
N GLN A 29 7.14 -1.28 10.65
CA GLN A 29 8.22 -0.89 11.56
C GLN A 29 9.05 0.28 10.99
N GLY A 30 9.44 0.23 9.71
CA GLY A 30 10.21 1.29 9.05
C GLY A 30 9.45 2.60 8.91
N MET A 31 8.12 2.54 8.86
CA MET A 31 7.22 3.70 8.86
C MET A 31 6.83 4.16 10.26
N HIS A 32 7.24 3.41 11.30
CA HIS A 32 6.81 3.59 12.69
C HIS A 32 5.28 3.58 12.87
N LEU A 33 4.58 2.72 12.13
CA LEU A 33 3.13 2.58 12.25
C LEU A 33 2.73 2.11 13.65
N THR A 34 1.64 2.69 14.13
CA THR A 34 1.00 2.34 15.40
C THR A 34 -0.50 2.10 15.19
N ALA A 35 -1.17 1.64 16.23
CA ALA A 35 -2.63 1.49 16.21
C ALA A 35 -3.40 2.82 16.05
N GLN A 36 -2.73 3.97 16.18
CA GLN A 36 -3.34 5.29 15.97
C GLN A 36 -3.25 5.75 14.52
N ASP A 37 -2.47 5.06 13.69
CA ASP A 37 -2.24 5.47 12.32
C ASP A 37 -3.38 5.06 11.39
N ARG A 38 -3.58 5.90 10.38
CA ARG A 38 -4.58 5.74 9.33
C ARG A 38 -3.88 5.92 7.99
N LEU A 39 -3.54 4.80 7.34
CA LEU A 39 -2.80 4.80 6.09
C LEU A 39 -3.76 4.80 4.91
N CYS A 40 -3.70 5.85 4.07
CA CYS A 40 -4.37 5.87 2.77
C CYS A 40 -3.57 5.03 1.75
N ILE A 41 -4.24 4.06 1.12
CA ILE A 41 -3.65 3.09 0.20
C ILE A 41 -4.34 3.22 -1.18
N PRO A 42 -3.96 4.21 -2.00
CA PRO A 42 -4.50 4.39 -3.35
C PRO A 42 -3.87 3.45 -4.40
N VAL A 43 -2.83 2.69 -4.01
CA VAL A 43 -2.13 1.76 -4.89
C VAL A 43 -2.85 0.41 -5.00
N PRO A 44 -2.83 -0.27 -6.18
CA PRO A 44 -3.67 -1.45 -6.37
C PRO A 44 -3.25 -2.67 -5.53
N LEU A 45 -4.23 -3.43 -5.05
CA LEU A 45 -4.03 -4.64 -4.23
C LEU A 45 -3.52 -5.86 -5.01
N TYR A 46 -3.54 -5.84 -6.35
CA TYR A 46 -2.90 -6.89 -7.14
C TYR A 46 -1.37 -6.69 -7.26
N HIS A 47 -0.84 -5.60 -6.71
CA HIS A 47 0.59 -5.33 -6.59
C HIS A 47 1.09 -5.46 -5.15
N CYS A 48 2.40 -5.69 -5.00
CA CYS A 48 3.04 -5.87 -3.69
C CYS A 48 2.90 -4.61 -2.82
N PHE A 49 2.90 -3.45 -3.46
CA PHE A 49 2.85 -2.17 -2.78
C PHE A 49 1.51 -2.00 -2.05
N GLY A 50 0.38 -2.29 -2.70
CA GLY A 50 -0.92 -2.27 -2.05
C GLY A 50 -1.12 -3.42 -1.08
N MET A 51 -0.90 -4.65 -1.53
CA MET A 51 -1.24 -5.83 -0.72
C MET A 51 -0.31 -6.06 0.46
N VAL A 52 1.00 -5.96 0.25
CA VAL A 52 1.99 -6.34 1.27
C VAL A 52 2.44 -5.11 2.05
N MET A 53 2.93 -4.08 1.34
CA MET A 53 3.50 -2.91 2.01
C MET A 53 2.42 -1.99 2.59
N GLY A 54 1.21 -1.93 2.03
CA GLY A 54 0.07 -1.20 2.60
C GLY A 54 -0.74 -2.08 3.55
N ASN A 55 -1.52 -3.00 2.98
CA ASN A 55 -2.53 -3.76 3.74
C ASN A 55 -1.91 -4.65 4.86
N LEU A 56 -0.85 -5.41 4.59
CA LEU A 56 -0.21 -6.22 5.63
C LEU A 56 0.61 -5.38 6.63
N ALA A 57 1.13 -4.21 6.23
CA ALA A 57 1.76 -3.29 7.18
C ALA A 57 0.75 -2.77 8.21
N CYS A 58 -0.44 -2.37 7.74
CA CYS A 58 -1.54 -1.99 8.65
C CYS A 58 -1.97 -3.16 9.54
N LEU A 59 -2.20 -4.34 8.95
CA LEU A 59 -2.63 -5.53 9.69
C LEU A 59 -1.68 -5.90 10.82
N THR A 60 -0.37 -5.83 10.58
CA THR A 60 0.65 -6.21 11.56
C THR A 60 0.85 -5.20 12.70
N HIS A 61 0.40 -3.96 12.53
CA HIS A 61 0.57 -2.86 13.51
C HIS A 61 -0.75 -2.36 14.09
N ALA A 62 -1.86 -3.02 13.76
CA ALA A 62 -3.21 -2.58 14.10
C ALA A 62 -3.56 -1.16 13.60
N ALA A 63 -2.88 -0.68 12.57
CA ALA A 63 -3.20 0.60 11.93
C ALA A 63 -4.46 0.44 11.05
N THR A 64 -5.15 1.55 10.80
CA THR A 64 -6.30 1.56 9.89
C THR A 64 -5.83 1.61 8.44
N ALA A 65 -6.27 0.66 7.61
CA ALA A 65 -6.13 0.72 6.15
C ALA A 65 -7.32 1.45 5.53
N VAL A 66 -7.07 2.52 4.78
CA VAL A 66 -8.09 3.34 4.11
C VAL A 66 -7.90 3.24 2.60
N PHE A 67 -8.94 2.78 1.90
CA PHE A 67 -8.94 2.64 0.44
C PHE A 67 -9.84 3.72 -0.18
N PRO A 68 -9.28 4.69 -0.93
CA PRO A 68 -10.04 5.85 -1.39
C PRO A 68 -11.01 5.54 -2.53
N SER A 69 -10.70 4.53 -3.37
CA SER A 69 -11.45 4.20 -4.59
C SER A 69 -11.04 2.83 -5.14
N GLU A 70 -11.78 2.31 -6.13
CA GLU A 70 -11.47 1.03 -6.80
C GLU A 70 -10.15 1.07 -7.61
N ALA A 71 -9.86 2.23 -8.20
CA ALA A 71 -8.64 2.54 -8.94
C ALA A 71 -8.13 3.92 -8.52
N PHE A 72 -6.89 4.25 -8.84
CA PHE A 72 -6.32 5.55 -8.48
C PHE A 72 -7.08 6.71 -9.14
N GLU A 73 -7.66 7.57 -8.32
CA GLU A 73 -8.33 8.81 -8.71
C GLU A 73 -7.83 9.94 -7.79
N PRO A 74 -7.02 10.89 -8.27
CA PRO A 74 -6.31 11.85 -7.42
C PRO A 74 -7.24 12.63 -6.47
N GLN A 75 -8.39 13.07 -6.97
CA GLN A 75 -9.36 13.80 -6.16
C GLN A 75 -9.93 12.94 -5.03
N ALA A 76 -10.26 11.68 -5.31
CA ALA A 76 -10.76 10.76 -4.30
C ALA A 76 -9.71 10.49 -3.22
N VAL A 77 -8.42 10.44 -3.58
CA VAL A 77 -7.32 10.32 -2.62
C VAL A 77 -7.28 11.53 -1.69
N LEU A 78 -7.26 12.75 -2.24
CA LEU A 78 -7.20 13.98 -1.45
C LEU A 78 -8.42 14.14 -0.53
N ASP A 79 -9.62 13.90 -1.06
CA ASP A 79 -10.87 13.97 -0.31
C ASP A 79 -10.87 12.95 0.84
N THR A 80 -10.42 11.73 0.58
CA THR A 80 -10.34 10.65 1.58
C THR A 80 -9.30 10.96 2.66
N VAL A 81 -8.11 11.42 2.29
CA VAL A 81 -7.06 11.80 3.24
C VAL A 81 -7.58 12.85 4.23
N GLN A 82 -8.32 13.84 3.73
CA GLN A 82 -8.93 14.87 4.57
C GLN A 82 -10.09 14.33 5.42
N ALA A 83 -11.05 13.63 4.81
CA ALA A 83 -12.24 13.14 5.49
C ALA A 83 -11.92 12.11 6.59
N GLU A 84 -11.00 11.20 6.29
CA GLU A 84 -10.58 10.12 7.19
C GLU A 84 -9.41 10.51 8.09
N ARG A 85 -8.86 11.72 7.95
CA ARG A 85 -7.70 12.20 8.72
C ARG A 85 -6.53 11.21 8.65
N CYS A 86 -6.18 10.81 7.44
CA CYS A 86 -5.07 9.89 7.23
C CYS A 86 -3.76 10.47 7.77
N THR A 87 -3.00 9.66 8.51
CA THR A 87 -1.70 10.04 9.10
C THR A 87 -0.54 9.71 8.17
N ALA A 88 -0.77 8.87 7.17
CA ALA A 88 0.18 8.51 6.14
C ALA A 88 -0.55 8.26 4.79
N LEU A 89 0.19 8.44 3.69
CA LEU A 89 -0.29 8.21 2.33
C LEU A 89 0.76 7.43 1.54
N HIS A 90 0.35 6.33 0.92
CA HIS A 90 1.18 5.62 -0.05
C HIS A 90 0.95 6.17 -1.46
N GLY A 91 2.01 6.22 -2.26
CA GLY A 91 1.93 6.64 -3.66
C GLY A 91 3.26 6.43 -4.36
N VAL A 92 3.22 6.40 -5.69
CA VAL A 92 4.42 6.51 -6.53
C VAL A 92 4.60 7.97 -6.97
N PRO A 93 5.80 8.39 -7.42
CA PRO A 93 6.05 9.79 -7.77
C PRO A 93 5.02 10.41 -8.73
N THR A 94 4.54 9.66 -9.71
CA THR A 94 3.53 10.15 -10.67
C THR A 94 2.15 10.36 -10.07
N MET A 95 1.80 9.63 -8.99
CA MET A 95 0.53 9.83 -8.27
C MET A 95 0.58 11.14 -7.50
N PHE A 96 1.67 11.37 -6.76
CA PHE A 96 1.86 12.62 -6.02
C PHE A 96 1.87 13.85 -6.95
N ILE A 97 2.42 13.74 -8.17
CA ILE A 97 2.34 14.82 -9.17
C ILE A 97 0.89 15.11 -9.57
N ALA A 98 0.03 14.09 -9.65
CA ALA A 98 -1.37 14.26 -10.03
C ALA A 98 -2.26 14.79 -8.87
N GLU A 99 -1.75 14.76 -7.64
CA GLU A 99 -2.40 15.24 -6.41
C GLU A 99 -2.02 16.70 -6.07
N LEU A 100 -1.14 17.34 -6.86
CA LEU A 100 -0.74 18.74 -6.75
C LEU A 100 -1.57 19.64 -7.69
#